data_AF-A0A8T6DPB9-F1
#
_entry.id   AF-A0A8T6DPB9-F1
#
_cell.length_a   1.000
_cell.length_b   1.000
_cell.length_c   1.000
_cell.angle_alpha   90.00
_cell.angle_beta   90.00
_cell.angle_gamma   90.00
#
_symmetry.space_group_name_H-M   'P 1'
#
loop_
_entity.id
_entity.type
_entity.pdbx_description
1 polymer ?
#
loop_
_entity_poly.entity_id
_entity_poly.type
_entity_poly.pdbx_seq_one_letter_code
_entity_poly.pdbx_strand_id
1 'polypeptide(L)'
;MFNILTENIIRYKRDDGTVETASLPQVYTALMNDEVASFPALRPHHRHAWHAFLVQLGAMAMHKADLTEPPADAHEWQRIIRALTPDFPNDEPWQLVVDDITKPAFMQPPTSSEDKRGDYKSEVATPDELDMLVTSKNHDLKAAVSTQGNIDDWLLSLITLQTMEGFGGAGNYGISRMNGGLGSRPIFTLAPASDDGMNVRMGQHIKRDIEALFEHRSTLVSIYPTTESGVGLLWTQSW
;
A
#
# COMPACT_ATOMS: atom_id res chain seq x y z
N MET A 1 1.48 16.77 -3.57
CA MET A 1 0.46 17.51 -2.80
C MET A 1 -0.16 16.75 -1.62
N PHE A 2 0.15 15.47 -1.38
CA PHE A 2 -0.08 14.81 -0.08
C PHE A 2 0.99 13.73 0.10
N ASN A 3 2.07 14.04 0.83
CA ASN A 3 3.21 13.15 1.01
C ASN A 3 3.00 12.20 2.19
N ILE A 4 2.87 10.90 1.91
CA ILE A 4 2.56 9.90 2.94
C ILE A 4 3.70 9.70 3.95
N LEU A 5 4.92 10.12 3.64
CA LEU A 5 6.07 10.01 4.53
C LEU A 5 6.17 11.13 5.55
N THR A 6 5.55 12.29 5.28
CA THR A 6 5.76 13.51 6.08
C THR A 6 4.48 14.16 6.56
N GLU A 7 3.36 13.93 5.87
CA GLU A 7 2.06 14.48 6.24
C GLU A 7 1.21 13.45 6.99
N ASN A 8 0.49 13.93 8.00
CA ASN A 8 -0.41 13.09 8.79
C ASN A 8 -1.74 12.92 8.06
N ILE A 9 -1.84 11.87 7.24
CA ILE A 9 -3.02 11.62 6.39
C ILE A 9 -3.67 10.25 6.64
N ILE A 10 -3.02 9.36 7.39
CA ILE A 10 -3.51 7.99 7.66
C ILE A 10 -4.14 7.96 9.04
N ARG A 11 -5.43 7.63 9.12
CA ARG A 11 -6.11 7.49 10.41
C ARG A 11 -5.98 6.07 10.92
N TYR A 12 -5.69 5.92 12.21
CA TYR A 12 -5.79 4.64 12.90
C TYR A 12 -6.48 4.82 14.25
N LYS A 13 -7.04 3.75 14.77
CA LYS A 13 -7.73 3.69 16.05
C LYS A 13 -6.89 2.87 17.02
N ARG A 14 -6.74 3.38 18.25
CA ARG A 14 -6.12 2.68 19.39
C ARG A 14 -7.13 1.79 20.11
N ASP A 15 -6.64 0.91 20.98
CA ASP A 15 -7.48 -0.01 21.78
C ASP A 15 -8.47 0.73 22.69
N ASP A 16 -8.11 1.92 23.17
CA ASP A 16 -8.96 2.78 24.01
C ASP A 16 -10.08 3.50 23.23
N GLY A 17 -10.08 3.37 21.91
CA GLY A 17 -11.06 3.99 21.03
C GLY A 17 -10.61 5.28 20.36
N THR A 18 -9.49 5.87 20.80
CA THR A 18 -8.96 7.13 20.27
C THR A 18 -8.57 6.98 18.81
N VAL A 19 -8.93 7.97 17.98
CA VAL A 19 -8.55 8.04 16.58
C VAL A 19 -7.42 9.03 16.42
N GLU A 20 -6.29 8.54 15.92
CA GLU A 20 -5.09 9.31 15.61
C GLU A 20 -4.96 9.50 14.10
N THR A 21 -4.34 10.60 13.67
CA THR A 21 -3.95 10.79 12.27
C THR A 21 -2.44 10.95 12.19
N ALA A 22 -1.81 10.14 11.33
CA ALA A 22 -0.37 9.94 11.29
C ALA A 22 0.16 9.80 9.86
N SER A 23 1.45 10.06 9.69
CA SER A 23 2.21 9.70 8.49
C SER A 23 2.49 8.19 8.45
N LEU A 24 2.86 7.64 7.30
CA LEU A 24 3.20 6.23 7.15
C LEU A 24 4.32 5.77 8.11
N PRO A 25 5.43 6.53 8.32
CA PRO A 25 6.45 6.15 9.30
C PRO A 25 5.94 6.10 10.75
N GLN A 26 5.04 7.01 11.11
CA GLN A 26 4.38 7.00 12.43
C GLN A 26 3.41 5.82 12.56
N VAL A 27 2.71 5.45 11.49
CA VAL A 27 1.89 4.22 11.45
C VAL A 27 2.75 2.98 11.66
N TYR A 28 3.91 2.87 11.00
CA TYR A 28 4.85 1.77 11.27
C TYR A 28 5.28 1.73 12.74
N THR A 29 5.61 2.89 13.32
CA THR A 29 6.00 2.98 14.73
C THR A 29 4.88 2.49 15.65
N ALA A 30 3.65 2.96 15.45
CA ALA A 30 2.49 2.53 16.22
C ALA A 30 2.19 1.03 16.04
N LEU A 31 2.40 0.48 14.84
CA LEU A 31 2.28 -0.95 14.58
C LEU A 31 3.38 -1.76 15.29
N MET A 32 4.63 -1.30 15.28
CA MET A 32 5.73 -2.01 15.97
C MET A 32 5.56 -2.01 17.49
N ASN A 33 4.91 -0.97 18.02
CA ASN A 33 4.51 -0.89 19.43
C ASN A 33 3.16 -1.55 19.72
N ASP A 34 2.52 -2.12 18.69
CA ASP A 34 1.26 -2.85 18.81
C ASP A 34 0.11 -2.00 19.41
N GLU A 35 0.08 -0.73 19.02
CA GLU A 35 -0.87 0.30 19.47
C GLU A 35 -2.06 0.50 18.51
N VAL A 36 -2.02 -0.15 17.34
CA VAL A 36 -3.05 -0.02 16.30
C VAL A 36 -4.08 -1.13 16.42
N ALA A 37 -5.29 -0.78 16.82
CA ALA A 37 -6.43 -1.69 16.89
C ALA A 37 -7.11 -1.87 15.53
N SER A 38 -7.26 -0.78 14.76
CA SER A 38 -7.89 -0.80 13.43
C SER A 38 -7.61 0.48 12.66
N PHE A 39 -7.93 0.47 11.36
CA PHE A 39 -7.90 1.65 10.49
C PHE A 39 -9.36 2.00 10.12
N PRO A 40 -9.89 3.19 10.50
CA PRO A 40 -11.29 3.54 10.24
C PRO A 40 -11.69 3.53 8.76
N ALA A 41 -10.78 3.90 7.86
CA ALA A 41 -10.99 3.89 6.41
C ALA A 41 -10.88 2.49 5.78
N LEU A 42 -10.34 1.50 6.51
CA LEU A 42 -10.02 0.18 5.97
C LEU A 42 -11.26 -0.71 5.86
N ARG A 43 -11.74 -0.86 4.63
CA ARG A 43 -12.87 -1.72 4.31
C ARG A 43 -12.47 -3.20 4.32
N PRO A 44 -13.42 -4.15 4.50
CA PRO A 44 -13.10 -5.56 4.60
C PRO A 44 -12.27 -6.13 3.44
N HIS A 45 -12.54 -5.73 2.20
CA HIS A 45 -11.81 -6.19 1.02
C HIS A 45 -10.42 -5.56 0.87
N HIS A 46 -10.16 -4.42 1.52
CA HIS A 46 -8.84 -3.76 1.55
C HIS A 46 -7.85 -4.44 2.48
N ARG A 47 -8.34 -5.22 3.47
CA ARG A 47 -7.51 -5.74 4.58
C ARG A 47 -6.26 -6.46 4.10
N HIS A 48 -6.39 -7.36 3.11
CA HIS A 48 -5.24 -8.08 2.60
C HIS A 48 -4.26 -7.15 1.86
N ALA A 49 -4.76 -6.26 1.01
CA ALA A 49 -3.95 -5.33 0.23
C ALA A 49 -3.11 -4.43 1.14
N TRP A 50 -3.75 -3.88 2.18
CA TRP A 50 -3.08 -3.03 3.16
C TRP A 50 -2.01 -3.77 3.97
N HIS A 51 -2.34 -4.96 4.48
CA HIS A 51 -1.38 -5.82 5.19
C HIS A 51 -0.17 -6.15 4.32
N ALA A 52 -0.42 -6.65 3.10
CA ALA A 52 0.64 -7.04 2.18
C ALA A 52 1.51 -5.86 1.77
N PHE A 53 0.92 -4.67 1.55
CA PHE A 53 1.65 -3.45 1.27
C PHE A 53 2.60 -3.09 2.41
N LEU A 54 2.10 -3.01 3.65
CA LEU A 54 2.90 -2.65 4.82
C LEU A 54 4.05 -3.64 5.06
N VAL A 55 3.76 -4.94 4.96
CA VAL A 55 4.75 -6.00 5.16
C VAL A 55 5.84 -5.95 4.08
N GLN A 56 5.46 -5.87 2.80
CA GLN A 56 6.43 -5.86 1.70
C GLN A 56 7.26 -4.58 1.71
N LEU A 57 6.64 -3.43 1.91
CA LEU A 57 7.35 -2.16 1.98
C LEU A 57 8.33 -2.13 3.15
N GLY A 58 7.90 -2.58 4.33
CA GLY A 58 8.76 -2.65 5.51
C GLY A 58 9.97 -3.55 5.30
N ALA A 59 9.74 -4.77 4.80
CA ALA A 59 10.81 -5.72 4.50
C ALA A 59 11.79 -5.20 3.43
N MET A 60 11.28 -4.56 2.36
CA MET A 60 12.14 -3.94 1.34
C MET A 60 13.01 -2.81 1.90
N ALA A 61 12.41 -1.93 2.71
CA ALA A 61 13.13 -0.80 3.33
C ALA A 61 14.20 -1.28 4.31
N MET A 62 13.86 -2.25 5.17
CA MET A 62 14.80 -2.86 6.11
C MET A 62 15.95 -3.56 5.39
N HIS A 63 15.66 -4.35 4.35
CA HIS A 63 16.70 -5.01 3.56
C HIS A 63 17.64 -4.01 2.89
N LYS A 64 17.12 -2.92 2.31
CA LYS A 64 17.98 -1.89 1.71
C LYS A 64 18.86 -1.17 2.74
N ALA A 65 18.37 -1.04 3.97
CA ALA A 65 19.07 -0.39 5.07
C ALA A 65 19.97 -1.35 5.88
N ASP A 66 20.01 -2.64 5.55
CA ASP A 66 20.70 -3.70 6.29
C ASP A 66 20.28 -3.76 7.78
N LEU A 67 18.98 -3.60 8.03
CA LEU A 67 18.39 -3.66 9.37
C LEU A 67 17.71 -5.01 9.58
N THR A 68 18.20 -5.79 10.55
CA THR A 68 17.62 -7.09 10.90
C THR A 68 16.40 -6.99 11.81
N GLU A 69 16.18 -5.83 12.43
CA GLU A 69 15.05 -5.58 13.33
C GLU A 69 14.28 -4.31 12.87
N PRO A 70 12.94 -4.31 12.98
CA PRO A 70 12.15 -3.13 12.62
C PRO A 70 12.50 -1.91 13.49
N PRO A 71 12.65 -0.71 12.91
CA PRO A 71 12.92 0.50 13.68
C PRO A 71 11.87 0.80 14.76
N ALA A 72 12.34 1.36 15.88
CA ALA A 72 11.49 1.73 17.01
C ALA A 72 10.87 3.13 16.91
N ASP A 73 11.36 3.99 15.99
CA ASP A 73 10.89 5.36 15.85
C ASP A 73 10.59 5.75 14.39
N ALA A 74 9.73 6.76 14.26
CA ALA A 74 9.19 7.20 12.97
C ALA A 74 10.25 7.87 12.09
N HIS A 75 11.27 8.51 12.68
CA HIS A 75 12.30 9.18 11.90
C HIS A 75 13.14 8.15 11.13
N GLU A 76 13.51 7.06 11.78
CA GLU A 76 14.25 5.99 11.14
C GLU A 76 13.41 5.27 10.08
N TRP A 77 12.14 4.98 10.35
CA TRP A 77 11.20 4.47 9.33
C TRP A 77 11.12 5.39 8.10
N GLN A 78 11.00 6.70 8.30
CA GLN A 78 10.96 7.67 7.21
C GLN A 78 12.24 7.61 6.38
N ARG A 79 13.40 7.57 7.04
CA ARG A 79 14.71 7.51 6.39
C ARG A 79 14.84 6.28 5.50
N ILE A 80 14.53 5.09 6.02
CA ILE A 80 14.72 3.84 5.26
C ILE A 80 13.71 3.65 4.13
N ILE A 81 12.46 4.11 4.33
CA ILE A 81 11.44 4.04 3.28
C ILE A 81 11.78 5.01 2.15
N ARG A 82 12.13 6.26 2.48
CA ARG A 82 12.56 7.26 1.49
C ARG A 82 13.78 6.79 0.70
N ALA A 83 14.72 6.08 1.35
CA ALA A 83 15.90 5.55 0.71
C ALA A 83 15.59 4.54 -0.41
N LEU A 84 14.38 3.99 -0.49
CA LEU A 84 13.96 3.14 -1.62
C LEU A 84 13.89 3.91 -2.95
N THR A 85 13.71 5.23 -2.93
CA THR A 85 13.52 6.09 -4.11
C THR A 85 14.54 7.24 -4.16
N PRO A 86 15.85 6.95 -4.21
CA PRO A 86 16.89 7.98 -4.09
C PRO A 86 16.89 9.00 -5.25
N ASP A 87 16.38 8.62 -6.41
CA ASP A 87 16.34 9.46 -7.62
C ASP A 87 15.22 10.53 -7.57
N PHE A 88 14.40 10.53 -6.53
CA PHE A 88 13.24 11.40 -6.36
C PHE A 88 13.39 12.25 -5.09
N PRO A 89 14.20 13.32 -5.11
CA PRO A 89 14.53 14.11 -3.92
C PRO A 89 13.34 14.88 -3.33
N ASN A 90 12.24 15.03 -4.09
CA ASN A 90 11.02 15.66 -3.61
C ASN A 90 9.95 14.63 -3.22
N ASP A 91 10.33 13.37 -3.01
CA ASP A 91 9.43 12.29 -2.60
C ASP A 91 8.27 12.06 -3.59
N GLU A 92 8.44 12.35 -4.89
CA GLU A 92 7.35 12.21 -5.88
C GLU A 92 6.63 10.85 -5.81
N PRO A 93 7.33 9.68 -5.76
CA PRO A 93 6.70 8.36 -5.58
C PRO A 93 5.91 8.14 -4.29
N TRP A 94 6.00 9.05 -3.33
CA TRP A 94 5.32 9.01 -2.03
C TRP A 94 4.24 10.07 -1.90
N GLN A 95 4.02 10.88 -2.94
CA GLN A 95 2.92 11.84 -2.99
C GLN A 95 1.71 11.24 -3.70
N LEU A 96 0.50 11.41 -3.16
CA LEU A 96 -0.72 10.97 -3.84
C LEU A 96 -1.00 11.74 -5.14
N VAL A 97 -0.52 12.99 -5.22
CA VAL A 97 -0.68 13.87 -6.38
C VAL A 97 0.65 14.56 -6.68
N VAL A 98 1.04 14.55 -7.95
CA VAL A 98 2.21 15.26 -8.50
C VAL A 98 1.76 16.16 -9.65
N ASP A 99 2.43 17.30 -9.83
CA ASP A 99 2.10 18.25 -10.91
C ASP A 99 2.60 17.74 -12.27
N ASP A 100 3.82 17.21 -12.27
CA ASP A 100 4.50 16.61 -13.41
C ASP A 100 4.16 15.11 -13.50
N ILE A 101 3.29 14.75 -14.44
CA ILE A 101 2.85 13.36 -14.65
C ILE A 101 3.92 12.46 -15.27
N THR A 102 5.03 13.03 -15.77
CA THR A 102 6.18 12.25 -16.22
C THR A 102 7.03 11.75 -15.03
N LYS A 103 6.68 12.18 -13.82
CA LYS A 103 7.18 11.63 -12.56
C LYS A 103 6.16 10.68 -11.92
N PRO A 104 6.62 9.65 -11.20
CA PRO A 104 5.74 8.77 -10.46
C PRO A 104 5.02 9.52 -9.34
N ALA A 105 3.79 9.13 -9.06
CA ALA A 105 3.09 9.39 -7.81
C ALA A 105 2.89 8.08 -7.04
N PHE A 106 2.47 8.16 -5.78
CA PHE A 106 2.22 6.97 -4.98
C PHE A 106 1.19 6.07 -5.66
N MET A 107 1.60 4.82 -5.93
CA MET A 107 0.80 3.80 -6.64
C MET A 107 0.33 4.24 -8.04
N GLN A 108 1.02 5.19 -8.67
CA GLN A 108 0.65 5.74 -9.98
C GLN A 108 1.91 5.86 -10.85
N PRO A 109 2.11 4.96 -11.83
CA PRO A 109 3.24 5.00 -12.76
C PRO A 109 3.36 6.34 -13.50
N PRO A 110 4.59 6.81 -13.80
CA PRO A 110 4.80 7.98 -14.63
C PRO A 110 4.33 7.73 -16.06
N THR A 111 3.86 8.78 -16.73
CA THR A 111 3.63 8.75 -18.16
C THR A 111 4.94 8.93 -18.93
N SER A 112 4.97 8.47 -20.19
CA SER A 112 6.12 8.65 -21.07
C SER A 112 6.36 10.10 -21.50
N SER A 113 5.33 10.95 -21.43
CA SER A 113 5.37 12.37 -21.76
C SER A 113 4.14 13.12 -21.25
N GLU A 114 4.20 14.45 -21.20
CA GLU A 114 3.10 15.29 -20.69
C GLU A 114 1.84 15.29 -21.58
N ASP A 115 2.00 15.12 -22.91
CA ASP A 115 0.88 15.08 -23.86
C ASP A 115 -0.05 13.88 -23.63
N LYS A 116 0.44 12.84 -22.92
CA LYS A 116 -0.35 11.69 -22.49
C LYS A 116 -1.45 12.02 -21.50
N ARG A 117 -1.45 13.21 -20.89
CA ARG A 117 -2.57 13.66 -20.05
C ARG A 117 -3.91 13.59 -20.79
N GLY A 118 -3.92 13.88 -22.09
CA GLY A 118 -5.13 13.84 -22.92
C GLY A 118 -5.69 12.43 -23.18
N ASP A 119 -4.91 11.38 -22.93
CA ASP A 119 -5.34 9.99 -23.13
C ASP A 119 -6.24 9.51 -21.97
N TYR A 120 -6.21 10.17 -20.82
CA TYR A 120 -7.05 9.87 -19.65
C TYR A 120 -8.44 10.50 -19.82
N LYS A 121 -9.39 9.69 -20.30
CA LYS A 121 -10.76 10.14 -20.64
C LYS A 121 -11.77 9.99 -19.50
N SER A 122 -11.42 9.23 -18.46
CA SER A 122 -12.29 8.97 -17.32
C SER A 122 -11.85 9.81 -16.14
N GLU A 123 -12.79 10.56 -15.57
CA GLU A 123 -12.61 11.23 -14.29
C GLU A 123 -13.19 10.36 -13.19
N VAL A 124 -12.45 10.22 -12.09
CA VAL A 124 -12.90 9.47 -10.91
C VAL A 124 -13.11 10.48 -9.80
N ALA A 125 -14.36 10.65 -9.37
CA ALA A 125 -14.75 11.73 -8.47
C ALA A 125 -14.70 11.34 -6.98
N THR A 126 -14.63 10.04 -6.68
CA THR A 126 -14.70 9.52 -5.32
C THR A 126 -13.79 8.29 -5.12
N PRO A 127 -13.31 8.02 -3.89
CA PRO A 127 -12.45 6.86 -3.63
C PRO A 127 -13.11 5.51 -3.94
N ASP A 128 -14.43 5.40 -3.74
CA ASP A 128 -15.17 4.15 -3.96
C ASP A 128 -15.52 3.89 -5.43
N GLU A 129 -15.44 4.92 -6.29
CA GLU A 129 -15.46 4.75 -7.74
C GLU A 129 -14.12 4.23 -8.28
N LEU A 130 -13.01 4.58 -7.62
CA LEU A 130 -11.69 4.01 -7.90
C LEU A 130 -11.53 2.57 -7.39
N ASP A 131 -12.35 2.16 -6.43
CA ASP A 131 -12.20 0.90 -5.71
C ASP A 131 -12.71 -0.29 -6.53
N MET A 132 -12.16 -1.49 -6.27
CA MET A 132 -12.29 -2.63 -7.20
C MET A 132 -13.59 -3.43 -7.08
N LEU A 133 -14.58 -2.95 -6.34
CA LEU A 133 -15.81 -3.71 -6.10
C LEU A 133 -16.71 -3.65 -7.35
N VAL A 134 -16.44 -4.55 -8.30
CA VAL A 134 -17.30 -4.79 -9.46
C VAL A 134 -18.54 -5.55 -9.01
N THR A 135 -19.61 -4.82 -8.72
CA THR A 135 -20.92 -5.39 -8.36
C THR A 135 -21.90 -5.32 -9.53
N SER A 136 -23.04 -6.01 -9.43
CA SER A 136 -24.05 -6.06 -10.49
C SER A 136 -24.68 -4.68 -10.74
N LYS A 137 -24.07 -3.84 -11.58
CA LYS A 137 -24.59 -2.51 -11.99
C LYS A 137 -25.08 -1.64 -10.82
N ASN A 138 -24.31 -1.54 -9.73
CA ASN A 138 -24.70 -0.81 -8.51
C ASN A 138 -25.98 -1.33 -7.82
N HIS A 139 -26.40 -2.58 -8.03
CA HIS A 139 -27.52 -3.17 -7.28
C HIS A 139 -27.10 -3.63 -5.89
N ASP A 140 -25.89 -4.19 -5.74
CA ASP A 140 -25.43 -4.74 -4.46
C ASP A 140 -24.80 -3.64 -3.59
N LEU A 141 -23.81 -2.93 -4.12
CA LEU A 141 -23.18 -1.78 -3.48
C LEU A 141 -23.24 -0.57 -4.42
N LYS A 142 -23.61 0.60 -3.89
CA LYS A 142 -23.57 1.85 -4.67
C LYS A 142 -22.12 2.33 -4.75
N ALA A 143 -21.60 2.46 -5.97
CA ALA A 143 -20.35 3.17 -6.24
C ALA A 143 -20.59 4.68 -6.38
N ALA A 144 -19.51 5.44 -6.32
CA ALA A 144 -19.47 6.90 -6.44
C ALA A 144 -20.27 7.67 -5.36
N VAL A 145 -20.41 7.09 -4.17
CA VAL A 145 -21.17 7.71 -3.07
C VAL A 145 -20.30 8.30 -1.97
N SER A 146 -19.00 7.97 -1.92
CA SER A 146 -18.05 8.50 -0.94
C SER A 146 -17.57 9.91 -1.29
N THR A 147 -18.51 10.83 -1.53
CA THR A 147 -18.25 12.23 -1.92
C THR A 147 -17.52 13.05 -0.85
N GLN A 148 -17.52 12.58 0.40
CA GLN A 148 -16.78 13.15 1.53
C GLN A 148 -15.65 12.20 1.99
N GLY A 149 -15.08 11.43 1.05
CA GLY A 149 -13.95 10.56 1.31
C GLY A 149 -12.74 11.34 1.82
N ASN A 150 -12.07 10.81 2.82
CA ASN A 150 -10.83 11.37 3.37
C ASN A 150 -9.63 10.93 2.50
N ILE A 151 -8.47 11.50 2.77
CA ILE A 151 -7.26 11.21 2.00
C ILE A 151 -6.83 9.74 2.15
N ASP A 152 -7.00 9.13 3.32
CA ASP A 152 -6.71 7.71 3.53
C ASP A 152 -7.69 6.76 2.81
N ASP A 153 -8.92 7.20 2.53
CA ASP A 153 -9.84 6.45 1.67
C ASP A 153 -9.26 6.31 0.25
N TRP A 154 -8.71 7.39 -0.33
CA TRP A 154 -8.03 7.35 -1.63
C TRP A 154 -6.76 6.50 -1.62
N LEU A 155 -5.96 6.61 -0.55
CA LEU A 155 -4.74 5.82 -0.37
C LEU A 155 -5.05 4.32 -0.38
N LEU A 156 -6.07 3.88 0.35
CA LEU A 156 -6.45 2.48 0.44
C LEU A 156 -7.08 1.96 -0.85
N SER A 157 -7.88 2.79 -1.54
CA SER A 157 -8.40 2.45 -2.87
C SER A 157 -7.27 2.28 -3.89
N LEU A 158 -6.28 3.18 -3.94
CA LEU A 158 -5.12 3.07 -4.83
C LEU A 158 -4.30 1.80 -4.58
N ILE A 159 -4.00 1.51 -3.30
CA ILE A 159 -3.27 0.29 -2.94
C ILE A 159 -4.04 -0.95 -3.38
N THR A 160 -5.35 -0.96 -3.14
CA THR A 160 -6.19 -2.09 -3.51
C THR A 160 -6.24 -2.24 -5.02
N LEU A 161 -6.59 -1.19 -5.77
CA LEU A 161 -6.58 -1.15 -7.24
C LEU A 161 -5.30 -1.74 -7.81
N GLN A 162 -4.15 -1.15 -7.47
CA GLN A 162 -2.87 -1.52 -8.08
C GLN A 162 -2.37 -2.91 -7.69
N THR A 163 -2.85 -3.47 -6.57
CA THR A 163 -2.31 -4.72 -6.05
C THR A 163 -3.29 -5.87 -6.05
N MET A 164 -4.59 -5.64 -6.30
CA MET A 164 -5.61 -6.67 -6.21
C MET A 164 -6.60 -6.68 -7.38
N GLU A 165 -6.52 -5.75 -8.35
CA GLU A 165 -7.58 -5.63 -9.36
C GLU A 165 -7.69 -6.85 -10.27
N GLY A 166 -8.89 -7.05 -10.80
CA GLY A 166 -9.16 -8.05 -11.81
C GLY A 166 -8.39 -7.79 -13.12
N PHE A 167 -8.10 -8.87 -13.83
CA PHE A 167 -7.71 -8.79 -15.23
C PHE A 167 -8.97 -8.93 -16.09
N GLY A 168 -9.42 -7.84 -16.71
CA GLY A 168 -10.67 -7.77 -17.45
C GLY A 168 -10.60 -8.28 -18.89
N GLY A 169 -9.47 -8.84 -19.32
CA GLY A 169 -9.20 -9.25 -20.71
C GLY A 169 -8.15 -8.37 -21.39
N ALA A 170 -7.84 -8.67 -22.65
CA ALA A 170 -6.85 -7.91 -23.41
C ALA A 170 -7.27 -6.44 -23.52
N GLY A 171 -6.46 -5.53 -22.96
CA GLY A 171 -6.74 -4.10 -22.88
C GLY A 171 -7.26 -3.60 -21.54
N ASN A 172 -7.50 -4.49 -20.55
CA ASN A 172 -7.85 -4.12 -19.18
C ASN A 172 -6.89 -4.77 -18.18
N TYR A 173 -5.74 -4.11 -18.00
CA TYR A 173 -4.65 -4.49 -17.09
C TYR A 173 -4.69 -3.62 -15.82
N GLY A 174 -5.78 -3.69 -15.06
CA GLY A 174 -5.94 -2.92 -13.81
C GLY A 174 -4.89 -3.23 -12.73
N ILE A 175 -4.18 -4.35 -12.87
CA ILE A 175 -3.16 -4.82 -11.93
C ILE A 175 -1.88 -5.26 -12.66
N SER A 176 -0.71 -4.89 -12.12
CA SER A 176 0.60 -5.37 -12.60
C SER A 176 1.00 -6.74 -12.03
N ARG A 177 0.24 -7.26 -11.06
CA ARG A 177 0.59 -8.42 -10.23
C ARG A 177 -0.29 -9.65 -10.48
N MET A 178 -1.03 -9.68 -11.58
CA MET A 178 -1.84 -10.83 -11.96
C MET A 178 -1.66 -11.18 -13.44
N ASN A 179 -1.40 -12.45 -13.72
CA ASN A 179 -1.01 -12.93 -15.05
C ASN A 179 -2.21 -13.39 -15.91
N GLY A 180 -3.46 -13.13 -15.47
CA GLY A 180 -4.67 -13.48 -16.23
C GLY A 180 -5.96 -13.39 -15.41
N GLY A 181 -7.11 -13.49 -16.09
CA GLY A 181 -8.45 -13.24 -15.51
C GLY A 181 -8.96 -14.28 -14.52
N LEU A 182 -8.26 -15.41 -14.39
CA LEU A 182 -8.53 -16.45 -13.41
C LEU A 182 -7.52 -16.44 -12.25
N GLY A 183 -6.61 -15.46 -12.22
CA GLY A 183 -5.69 -15.29 -11.12
C GLY A 183 -6.42 -14.88 -9.84
N SER A 184 -5.85 -15.23 -8.70
CA SER A 184 -6.26 -14.69 -7.41
C SER A 184 -5.01 -14.46 -6.56
N ARG A 185 -5.10 -13.52 -5.61
CA ARG A 185 -4.07 -13.30 -4.59
C ARG A 185 -4.66 -13.66 -3.22
N PRO A 186 -4.90 -14.95 -2.94
CA PRO A 186 -5.40 -15.36 -1.65
C PRO A 186 -4.31 -15.15 -0.59
N ILE A 187 -4.74 -14.82 0.63
CA ILE A 187 -3.88 -14.85 1.81
C ILE A 187 -4.38 -15.92 2.76
N PHE A 188 -3.44 -16.73 3.23
CA PHE A 188 -3.64 -17.61 4.36
C PHE A 188 -2.46 -17.44 5.30
N THR A 189 -2.72 -17.02 6.53
CA THR A 189 -1.69 -16.69 7.51
C THR A 189 -2.23 -16.90 8.92
N LEU A 190 -1.35 -17.21 9.86
CA LEU A 190 -1.70 -17.23 11.28
C LEU A 190 -1.67 -15.78 11.78
N ALA A 191 -2.71 -15.29 12.44
CA ALA A 191 -2.68 -13.93 13.00
C ALA A 191 -2.47 -14.02 14.52
N PRO A 192 -1.45 -13.36 15.10
CA PRO A 192 -1.31 -13.23 16.55
C PRO A 192 -2.59 -12.63 17.14
N ALA A 193 -3.05 -13.22 18.25
CA ALA A 193 -4.25 -12.79 18.96
C ALA A 193 -3.88 -12.15 20.30
N SER A 194 -4.77 -11.31 20.82
CA SER A 194 -4.72 -10.84 22.20
C SER A 194 -4.80 -12.00 23.19
N ASP A 195 -4.42 -11.78 24.44
CA ASP A 195 -4.41 -12.81 25.50
C ASP A 195 -5.79 -13.47 25.71
N ASP A 196 -6.88 -12.73 25.45
CA ASP A 196 -8.26 -13.25 25.51
C ASP A 196 -8.70 -14.00 24.24
N GLY A 197 -7.87 -14.02 23.19
CA GLY A 197 -8.12 -14.65 21.91
C GLY A 197 -9.16 -13.94 21.03
N MET A 198 -9.67 -12.78 21.43
CA MET A 198 -10.82 -12.14 20.78
C MET A 198 -10.43 -11.17 19.67
N ASN A 199 -9.21 -10.62 19.70
CA ASN A 199 -8.76 -9.61 18.77
C ASN A 199 -7.44 -10.00 18.11
N VAL A 200 -7.32 -9.69 16.82
CA VAL A 200 -6.05 -9.80 16.10
C VAL A 200 -5.15 -8.63 16.50
N ARG A 201 -3.90 -8.93 16.88
CA ARG A 201 -2.86 -7.94 17.15
C ARG A 201 -2.20 -7.56 15.82
N MET A 202 -2.74 -6.53 15.14
CA MET A 202 -2.29 -6.13 13.80
C MET A 202 -0.80 -5.79 13.76
N GLY A 203 -0.31 -5.11 14.81
CA GLY A 203 1.09 -4.73 14.95
C GLY A 203 2.01 -5.94 14.99
N GLN A 204 1.74 -6.89 15.89
CA GLN A 204 2.47 -8.16 15.96
C GLN A 204 2.40 -8.96 14.67
N HIS A 205 1.24 -8.99 14.00
CA HIS A 205 1.07 -9.72 12.75
C HIS A 205 1.97 -9.15 11.65
N ILE A 206 1.95 -7.84 11.47
CA ILE A 206 2.77 -7.16 10.48
C ILE A 206 4.26 -7.29 10.81
N LYS A 207 4.63 -7.10 12.09
CA LYS A 207 6.02 -7.25 12.54
C LYS A 207 6.58 -8.63 12.21
N ARG A 208 5.87 -9.70 12.58
CA ARG A 208 6.29 -11.08 12.29
C ARG A 208 6.45 -11.32 10.79
N ASP A 209 5.51 -10.84 9.98
CA ASP A 209 5.55 -11.07 8.54
C ASP A 209 6.67 -10.26 7.86
N ILE A 210 7.02 -9.07 8.38
CA ILE A 210 8.20 -8.31 7.94
C ILE A 210 9.48 -9.09 8.24
N GLU A 211 9.63 -9.57 9.47
CA GLU A 211 10.81 -10.35 9.91
C GLU A 211 10.96 -11.62 9.08
N ALA A 212 9.86 -12.34 8.83
CA ALA A 212 9.86 -13.54 8.00
C ALA A 212 10.26 -13.26 6.54
N LEU A 213 9.75 -12.17 5.93
CA LEU A 213 10.16 -11.80 4.57
C LEU A 213 11.62 -11.36 4.49
N PHE A 214 12.12 -10.69 5.52
CA PHE A 214 13.52 -10.31 5.62
C PHE A 214 14.42 -11.55 5.69
N GLU A 215 14.12 -12.48 6.60
CA GLU A 215 14.89 -13.72 6.82
C GLU A 215 14.91 -14.62 5.56
N HIS A 216 13.75 -14.77 4.91
CA HIS A 216 13.62 -15.70 3.79
C HIS A 216 14.00 -15.12 2.42
N ARG A 217 14.43 -13.86 2.34
CA ARG A 217 14.69 -13.21 1.04
C ARG A 217 15.71 -13.96 0.19
N SER A 218 16.83 -14.39 0.76
CA SER A 218 17.88 -15.12 0.02
C SER A 218 17.35 -16.43 -0.58
N THR A 219 16.54 -17.16 0.20
CA THR A 219 15.84 -18.36 -0.26
C THR A 219 14.86 -18.03 -1.39
N LEU A 220 14.04 -16.99 -1.24
CA LEU A 220 13.08 -16.57 -2.28
C LEU A 220 13.79 -16.20 -3.60
N VAL A 221 14.91 -15.47 -3.52
CA VAL A 221 15.71 -15.09 -4.71
C VAL A 221 16.29 -16.31 -5.42
N SER A 222 16.63 -17.38 -4.69
CA SER A 222 17.13 -18.62 -5.31
C SER A 222 16.04 -19.49 -5.96
N ILE A 223 14.80 -19.41 -5.47
CA ILE A 223 13.67 -20.21 -5.97
C ILE A 223 13.02 -19.56 -7.19
N TYR A 224 12.87 -18.24 -7.18
CA TYR A 224 12.19 -17.50 -8.25
C TYR A 224 13.22 -16.82 -9.18
N PRO A 225 12.92 -16.66 -10.48
CA PRO A 225 13.80 -15.98 -11.44
C PRO A 225 13.80 -14.46 -11.20
N THR A 226 14.32 -14.07 -10.04
CA THR A 226 14.39 -12.70 -9.53
C THR A 226 15.84 -12.33 -9.31
N THR A 227 16.15 -11.03 -9.39
CA THR A 227 17.51 -10.53 -9.13
C THR A 227 17.53 -9.78 -7.80
N GLU A 228 18.69 -9.76 -7.15
CA GLU A 228 18.86 -8.97 -5.92
C GLU A 228 18.68 -7.46 -6.16
N SER A 229 18.92 -7.00 -7.39
CA SER A 229 18.74 -5.63 -7.89
C SER A 229 17.39 -5.39 -8.59
N GLY A 230 16.41 -6.28 -8.37
CA GLY A 230 15.09 -6.18 -8.97
C GLY A 230 14.34 -4.90 -8.58
N VAL A 231 13.36 -4.52 -9.40
CA VAL A 231 12.51 -3.36 -9.13
C VAL A 231 11.52 -3.68 -8.02
N GLY A 232 11.64 -3.01 -6.86
CA GLY A 232 10.74 -3.20 -5.72
C GLY A 232 9.42 -2.42 -5.83
N LEU A 233 9.49 -1.13 -6.21
CA LEU A 233 8.35 -0.22 -6.29
C LEU A 233 7.94 -0.04 -7.75
N LEU A 234 7.08 -0.93 -8.26
CA LEU A 234 6.74 -0.97 -9.69
C LEU A 234 6.11 0.33 -10.21
N TRP A 235 5.44 1.11 -9.35
CA TRP A 235 4.87 2.41 -9.72
C TRP A 235 5.91 3.51 -9.96
N THR A 236 7.20 3.22 -9.76
CA THR A 236 8.30 4.13 -10.14
C THR A 236 8.75 3.95 -11.59
N GLN A 237 8.26 2.91 -12.27
CA GLN A 237 8.65 2.58 -13.64
C GLN A 237 7.57 3.05 -14.61
N SER A 238 7.97 3.63 -15.74
CA SER A 238 7.04 3.87 -16.85
C SER A 238 6.57 2.53 -17.42
N TRP A 239 5.27 2.39 -17.61
CA TRP A 239 4.65 1.22 -18.25
C TRP A 239 4.17 1.55 -19.67
#